data_AF-B4K2Q2-F1
#
_entry.id   AF-B4K2Q2-F1
#
_cell.length_a   1.000
_cell.length_b   1.000
_cell.length_c   1.000
_cell.angle_alpha   90.00
_cell.angle_beta   90.00
_cell.angle_gamma   90.00
#
_symmetry.space_group_name_H-M   'P 1'
#
loop_
_entity.id
_entity.type
_entity.pdbx_description
1 polymer ?
#
loop_
_entity_poly.entity_id
_entity_poly.type
_entity_poly.pdbx_seq_one_letter_code
_entity_poly.pdbx_strand_id
1 'polypeptide(L)'
;MLKYLKRPLLTLRQSATRALSNITKTTATTTATGGRLIEVNKALNGWEAKLKDAGVQDTDFNLKCIVSHVLKRKFNTVPDDFSQLKFNSAQLADFERFLEARCARMPLQHIIGEWDFMDITLKTAPTVFIPRPETEEFVRLVIDNYKRAEHVNMLEVGCGSGAMSLSMLHALPQVQATAIERSKAATALAWENAKLLGLQQRFEVHNHTMETDKYMPESLHDKRYDLIISNPPYVKTDEFQYLHPEVVV
;
A
#
# COMPACT_ATOMS: atom_id res chain seq x y z
N MET A 1 -23.73 -14.59 10.54
CA MET A 1 -24.11 -15.72 9.67
C MET A 1 -23.02 -15.89 8.62
N LEU A 2 -22.71 -17.13 8.23
CA LEU A 2 -21.59 -17.61 7.39
C LEU A 2 -20.24 -17.87 8.09
N LYS A 3 -20.12 -19.13 8.53
CA LYS A 3 -18.90 -19.89 8.82
C LYS A 3 -18.32 -20.39 7.50
N TYR A 4 -17.03 -20.24 7.22
CA TYR A 4 -16.34 -21.09 6.24
C TYR A 4 -14.89 -21.43 6.66
N LEU A 5 -14.75 -22.72 7.00
CA LEU A 5 -13.62 -23.65 6.92
C LEU A 5 -12.19 -23.25 7.35
N LYS A 6 -11.82 -23.75 8.54
CA LYS A 6 -10.50 -24.32 8.85
C LYS A 6 -10.39 -25.73 8.26
N ARG A 7 -9.31 -26.05 7.54
CA ARG A 7 -8.69 -27.40 7.54
C ARG A 7 -7.16 -27.29 7.45
N PRO A 8 -6.40 -28.05 8.25
CA PRO A 8 -4.94 -28.02 8.27
C PRO A 8 -4.35 -29.03 7.27
N LEU A 9 -3.20 -28.71 6.67
CA LEU A 9 -2.38 -29.67 5.93
C LEU A 9 -1.20 -30.07 6.80
N LEU A 10 -1.16 -31.37 7.13
CA LEU A 10 -0.09 -32.03 7.82
C LEU A 10 1.19 -32.09 6.97
N THR A 11 2.30 -32.04 7.71
CA THR A 11 3.67 -32.37 7.36
C THR A 11 3.85 -33.76 6.75
N LEU A 12 4.72 -33.89 5.74
CA LEU A 12 5.53 -35.10 5.52
C LEU A 12 6.96 -34.69 5.10
N ARG A 13 7.96 -35.15 5.87
CA ARG A 13 9.40 -35.10 5.55
C ARG A 13 9.85 -36.47 5.02
N GLN A 14 10.99 -36.43 4.32
CA GLN A 14 11.98 -37.47 3.98
C GLN A 14 11.96 -37.90 2.49
N SER A 15 12.96 -37.51 1.69
CA SER A 15 14.36 -37.98 1.57
C SER A 15 14.50 -39.09 0.51
N ALA A 16 15.10 -38.78 -0.64
CA ALA A 16 15.75 -39.79 -1.50
C ALA A 16 16.83 -39.15 -2.38
N THR A 17 17.87 -39.93 -2.62
CA THR A 17 19.25 -39.51 -2.93
C THR A 17 19.60 -39.83 -4.39
N ARG A 18 20.27 -38.88 -5.05
CA ARG A 18 21.34 -39.01 -6.07
C ARG A 18 21.22 -40.07 -7.18
N ALA A 19 21.12 -39.62 -8.44
CA ALA A 19 21.74 -40.29 -9.60
C ALA A 19 22.10 -39.25 -10.69
N LEU A 20 23.36 -39.28 -11.10
CA LEU A 20 23.94 -38.54 -12.22
C LEU A 20 23.69 -39.30 -13.53
N SER A 21 23.24 -38.63 -14.59
CA SER A 21 23.67 -38.91 -15.96
C SER A 21 23.20 -37.85 -16.97
N ASN A 22 24.18 -37.28 -17.66
CA ASN A 22 24.20 -36.81 -19.05
C ASN A 22 22.94 -36.19 -19.66
N ILE A 23 22.93 -34.86 -19.75
CA ILE A 23 22.14 -34.15 -20.77
C ILE A 23 23.10 -33.34 -21.65
N THR A 24 23.09 -33.74 -22.91
CA THR A 24 23.74 -33.18 -24.09
C THR A 24 23.50 -31.67 -24.18
N LYS A 25 24.56 -30.90 -24.44
CA LYS A 25 24.46 -29.48 -24.83
C LYS A 25 23.81 -29.41 -26.22
N THR A 26 22.49 -29.29 -26.26
CA THR A 26 21.78 -28.79 -27.43
C THR A 26 21.73 -27.28 -27.29
N THR A 27 22.51 -26.59 -28.12
CA THR A 27 22.44 -25.15 -28.34
C THR A 27 21.04 -24.81 -28.86
N ALA A 28 20.12 -24.50 -27.94
CA ALA A 28 18.87 -23.85 -28.28
C ALA A 28 19.22 -22.42 -28.69
N THR A 29 19.13 -22.15 -29.99
CA THR A 29 19.09 -20.81 -30.53
C THR A 29 17.91 -20.09 -29.89
N THR A 30 18.18 -19.25 -28.90
CA THR A 30 17.19 -18.36 -28.29
C THR A 30 16.73 -17.38 -29.35
N THR A 31 15.67 -17.74 -30.08
CA THR A 31 14.91 -16.79 -30.88
C THR A 31 14.30 -15.81 -29.89
N ALA A 32 14.79 -14.58 -29.90
CA ALA A 32 14.17 -13.47 -29.22
C ALA A 32 12.73 -13.36 -29.76
N THR A 33 11.76 -13.80 -28.96
CA THR A 33 10.34 -13.53 -29.20
C THR A 33 10.15 -12.04 -28.96
N GLY A 34 10.39 -11.24 -30.01
CA GLY A 34 10.05 -9.83 -30.04
C GLY A 34 8.53 -9.70 -29.93
N GLY A 35 8.02 -9.62 -28.69
CA GLY A 35 6.60 -9.45 -28.43
C GLY A 35 6.09 -8.20 -29.15
N ARG A 36 4.98 -8.34 -29.87
CA ARG A 36 4.34 -7.24 -30.58
C ARG A 36 4.05 -6.10 -29.60
N LEU A 37 4.57 -4.91 -29.88
CA LEU A 37 4.26 -3.72 -29.12
C LEU A 37 2.88 -3.18 -29.51
N ILE A 38 2.11 -2.73 -28.52
CA ILE A 38 0.74 -2.25 -28.66
C ILE A 38 0.69 -0.84 -28.13
N GLU A 39 0.17 0.10 -28.92
CA GLU A 39 0.02 1.49 -28.50
C GLU A 39 -0.93 1.61 -27.32
N VAL A 40 -0.56 2.40 -26.31
CA VAL A 40 -1.37 2.59 -25.09
C VAL A 40 -2.75 3.14 -25.43
N ASN A 41 -2.86 4.10 -26.35
CA ASN A 41 -4.14 4.64 -26.82
C ASN A 41 -5.06 3.57 -27.42
N LYS A 42 -4.49 2.56 -28.09
CA LYS A 42 -5.27 1.43 -28.58
C LYS A 42 -5.74 0.53 -27.45
N ALA A 43 -4.89 0.29 -26.45
CA ALA A 43 -5.22 -0.51 -25.28
C ALA A 43 -6.30 0.16 -24.40
N LEU A 44 -6.37 1.49 -24.39
CA LEU A 44 -7.36 2.28 -23.62
C LEU A 44 -8.78 2.22 -24.18
N ASN A 45 -8.97 1.80 -25.43
CA ASN A 45 -10.25 1.86 -26.11
C ASN A 45 -11.35 1.10 -25.34
N GLY A 46 -12.42 1.80 -24.97
CA GLY A 46 -13.57 1.26 -24.24
C GLY A 46 -13.42 1.18 -22.73
N TRP A 47 -12.22 1.38 -22.16
CA TRP A 47 -12.02 1.31 -20.70
C TRP A 47 -12.59 2.50 -19.96
N GLU A 48 -12.54 3.70 -20.53
CA GLU A 48 -13.12 4.90 -19.92
C GLU A 48 -14.63 4.73 -19.68
N ALA A 49 -15.36 4.23 -20.69
CA ALA A 49 -16.79 3.92 -20.57
C ALA A 49 -17.05 2.84 -19.51
N LYS A 50 -16.28 1.74 -19.53
CA LYS A 50 -16.41 0.66 -18.52
C LYS A 50 -16.20 1.15 -17.09
N LEU A 51 -15.20 2.03 -16.87
CA LEU A 51 -14.94 2.61 -15.55
C LEU A 51 -16.09 3.51 -15.11
N LYS A 52 -16.61 4.36 -16.01
CA LYS A 52 -17.78 5.21 -15.74
C LYS A 52 -19.03 4.40 -15.43
N ASP A 53 -19.28 3.33 -16.18
CA ASP A 53 -20.41 2.41 -15.96
C ASP A 53 -20.29 1.66 -14.62
N ALA A 54 -19.06 1.36 -14.19
CA ALA A 54 -18.79 0.84 -12.86
C ALA A 54 -18.95 1.90 -11.75
N GLY A 55 -19.12 3.18 -12.09
CA GLY A 55 -19.25 4.30 -11.16
C GLY A 55 -17.92 4.82 -10.61
N VAL A 56 -16.80 4.51 -11.28
CA VAL A 56 -15.48 5.05 -10.96
C VAL A 56 -15.41 6.51 -11.41
N GLN A 57 -15.04 7.40 -10.48
CA GLN A 57 -14.79 8.82 -10.76
C GLN A 57 -13.34 9.05 -11.18
N ASP A 58 -13.03 10.25 -11.70
CA ASP A 58 -11.69 10.67 -12.12
C ASP A 58 -11.00 9.65 -13.03
N THR A 59 -11.69 9.23 -14.09
CA THR A 59 -11.22 8.15 -14.98
C THR A 59 -9.86 8.43 -15.58
N ASP A 60 -9.59 9.66 -16.01
CA ASP A 60 -8.31 10.03 -16.63
C ASP A 60 -7.15 9.89 -15.65
N PHE A 61 -7.36 10.29 -14.39
CA PHE A 61 -6.38 10.11 -13.32
C PHE A 61 -6.12 8.62 -13.05
N ASN A 62 -7.18 7.82 -12.91
CA ASN A 62 -7.06 6.36 -12.67
C ASN A 62 -6.30 5.69 -13.83
N LEU A 63 -6.66 5.99 -15.08
CA LEU A 63 -6.02 5.45 -16.27
C LEU A 63 -4.53 5.84 -16.30
N LYS A 64 -4.23 7.12 -16.08
CA LYS A 64 -2.85 7.60 -16.09
C LYS A 64 -2.01 6.95 -14.99
N CYS A 65 -2.53 6.82 -13.76
CA CYS A 65 -1.85 6.12 -12.67
C CYS A 65 -1.53 4.66 -13.03
N ILE A 66 -2.50 3.92 -13.58
CA ILE A 66 -2.31 2.52 -13.97
C ILE A 66 -1.30 2.40 -15.13
N VAL A 67 -1.40 3.26 -16.15
CA VAL A 67 -0.43 3.31 -17.26
C VAL A 67 0.98 3.61 -16.74
N SER A 68 1.13 4.62 -15.89
CA SER A 68 2.41 4.98 -15.27
C SER A 68 3.02 3.80 -14.51
N HIS A 69 2.21 3.12 -13.69
CA HIS A 69 2.65 1.97 -12.91
C HIS A 69 3.08 0.79 -13.80
N VAL A 70 2.28 0.42 -14.80
CA VAL A 70 2.59 -0.68 -15.74
C VAL A 70 3.86 -0.39 -16.56
N LEU A 71 4.08 0.87 -16.94
CA LEU A 71 5.31 1.28 -17.64
C LEU A 71 6.50 1.49 -16.70
N LYS A 72 6.31 1.39 -15.38
CA LYS A 72 7.33 1.70 -14.35
C LYS A 72 7.90 3.12 -14.52
N ARG A 73 7.02 4.09 -14.78
CA ARG A 73 7.34 5.51 -14.96
C ARG A 73 6.69 6.34 -13.86
N LYS A 74 7.35 7.43 -13.48
CA LYS A 74 6.74 8.42 -12.58
C LYS A 74 5.54 9.06 -13.28
N PHE A 75 4.48 9.31 -12.52
CA PHE A 75 3.22 9.88 -13.01
C PHE A 75 3.44 11.14 -13.88
N ASN A 76 4.25 12.07 -13.39
CA ASN A 76 4.56 13.35 -14.07
C ASN A 76 5.40 13.21 -15.34
N THR A 77 5.98 12.04 -15.61
CA THR A 77 6.75 11.79 -16.84
C THR A 77 5.89 11.18 -17.94
N VAL A 78 4.66 10.74 -17.64
CA VAL A 78 3.74 10.17 -18.63
C VAL A 78 2.91 11.31 -19.23
N PRO A 79 2.91 11.49 -20.57
CA PRO A 79 2.09 12.52 -21.21
C PRO A 79 0.59 12.20 -21.06
N ASP A 80 -0.24 13.24 -20.94
CA ASP A 80 -1.69 13.09 -20.74
C ASP A 80 -2.41 12.45 -21.93
N ASP A 81 -1.85 12.61 -23.14
CA ASP A 81 -2.38 12.00 -24.37
C ASP A 81 -1.82 10.60 -24.66
N PHE A 82 -0.98 10.08 -23.76
CA PHE A 82 -0.27 8.80 -23.88
C PHE A 82 0.49 8.63 -25.20
N SER A 83 0.84 9.74 -25.86
CA SER A 83 1.46 9.71 -27.18
C SER A 83 2.78 8.94 -27.16
N GLN A 84 2.98 8.14 -28.20
CA GLN A 84 4.20 7.34 -28.43
C GLN A 84 4.46 6.25 -27.36
N LEU A 85 3.57 6.05 -26.39
CA LEU A 85 3.70 4.99 -25.40
C LEU A 85 3.22 3.65 -25.97
N LYS A 86 3.94 2.58 -25.62
CA LYS A 86 3.61 1.21 -26.03
C LYS A 86 3.75 0.24 -24.88
N PHE A 87 2.84 -0.72 -24.83
CA PHE A 87 2.93 -1.90 -23.98
C PHE A 87 3.53 -3.08 -24.76
N ASN A 88 4.33 -3.89 -24.10
CA ASN A 88 4.54 -5.28 -24.50
C ASN A 88 3.36 -6.15 -24.04
N SER A 89 3.33 -7.43 -24.43
CA SER A 89 2.22 -8.33 -24.11
C SER A 89 1.98 -8.52 -22.61
N ALA A 90 3.03 -8.59 -21.79
CA ALA A 90 2.90 -8.73 -20.34
C ALA A 90 2.33 -7.47 -19.70
N GLN A 91 2.81 -6.30 -20.14
CA GLN A 91 2.30 -5.00 -19.69
C GLN A 91 0.83 -4.80 -20.05
N LEU A 92 0.42 -5.21 -21.26
CA LEU A 92 -0.99 -5.15 -21.64
C LEU A 92 -1.85 -6.03 -20.72
N ALA A 93 -1.41 -7.27 -20.43
CA ALA A 93 -2.14 -8.16 -19.55
C ALA A 93 -2.24 -7.60 -18.11
N ASP A 94 -1.17 -7.01 -17.59
CA ASP A 94 -1.20 -6.34 -16.28
C ASP A 94 -2.12 -5.12 -16.28
N PHE A 95 -2.07 -4.31 -17.33
CA PHE A 95 -2.94 -3.14 -17.50
C PHE A 95 -4.42 -3.53 -17.49
N GLU A 96 -4.80 -4.54 -18.29
CA GLU A 96 -6.18 -5.03 -18.35
C GLU A 96 -6.63 -5.58 -16.98
N ARG A 97 -5.80 -6.42 -16.34
CA ARG A 97 -6.08 -6.96 -15.00
C ARG A 97 -6.29 -5.86 -13.95
N PHE A 98 -5.48 -4.80 -13.98
CA PHE A 98 -5.63 -3.68 -13.05
C PHE A 98 -6.93 -2.90 -13.30
N LEU A 99 -7.33 -2.72 -14.54
CA LEU A 99 -8.59 -2.06 -14.86
C LEU A 99 -9.81 -2.91 -14.53
N GLU A 100 -9.73 -4.24 -14.67
CA GLU A 100 -10.77 -5.14 -14.18
C GLU A 100 -10.96 -5.02 -12.66
N ALA A 101 -9.85 -5.01 -11.90
CA ALA A 101 -9.90 -4.79 -10.45
C ALA A 101 -10.50 -3.41 -10.11
N ARG A 102 -10.17 -2.38 -10.90
CA ARG A 102 -10.72 -1.03 -10.70
C ARG A 102 -12.21 -0.97 -11.01
N CYS A 103 -12.68 -1.62 -12.08
CA CYS A 103 -14.10 -1.78 -12.38
C CYS A 103 -14.84 -2.55 -11.27
N ALA A 104 -14.16 -3.49 -10.60
CA ALA A 104 -14.69 -4.15 -9.40
C ALA A 104 -14.67 -3.27 -8.13
N ARG A 105 -14.41 -1.97 -8.28
CA ARG A 105 -14.38 -0.96 -7.21
C ARG A 105 -13.27 -1.17 -6.17
N MET A 106 -12.24 -1.94 -6.49
CA MET A 106 -11.04 -2.01 -5.65
C MET A 106 -10.32 -0.65 -5.65
N PRO A 107 -9.88 -0.12 -4.49
CA PRO A 107 -9.17 1.15 -4.42
C PRO A 107 -7.92 1.16 -5.31
N LEU A 108 -7.72 2.25 -6.07
CA LEU A 108 -6.60 2.41 -7.01
C LEU A 108 -5.24 2.16 -6.33
N GLN A 109 -5.08 2.66 -5.11
CA GLN A 109 -3.87 2.53 -4.31
C GLN A 109 -3.56 1.07 -3.99
N HIS A 110 -4.57 0.28 -3.63
CA HIS A 110 -4.41 -1.15 -3.36
C HIS A 110 -4.13 -1.95 -4.64
N ILE A 111 -4.66 -1.52 -5.79
CA ILE A 111 -4.37 -2.12 -7.09
C ILE A 111 -2.89 -1.91 -7.47
N ILE A 112 -2.39 -0.68 -7.28
CA ILE A 112 -0.98 -0.31 -7.52
C ILE A 112 -0.04 -0.91 -6.45
N GLY A 113 -0.54 -1.07 -5.22
CA GLY A 113 0.19 -1.66 -4.09
C GLY A 113 1.14 -0.71 -3.38
N GLU A 114 1.23 0.54 -3.83
CA GLU A 114 1.99 1.61 -3.18
C GLU A 114 1.38 2.96 -3.50
N TRP A 115 1.61 3.94 -2.62
CA TRP A 115 1.11 5.30 -2.80
C TRP A 115 2.01 6.30 -2.08
N ASP A 116 2.12 7.49 -2.66
CA ASP A 116 2.85 8.59 -2.05
C ASP A 116 2.00 9.19 -0.92
N PHE A 117 2.66 9.52 0.19
CA PHE A 117 2.09 10.25 1.30
C PHE A 117 3.18 11.19 1.81
N MET A 118 2.95 12.50 1.76
CA MET A 118 4.01 13.48 2.00
C MET A 118 5.25 13.20 1.10
N ASP A 119 6.46 13.25 1.65
CA ASP A 119 7.72 13.01 0.93
C ASP A 119 8.15 11.53 0.90
N ILE A 120 7.26 10.61 1.28
CA ILE A 120 7.54 9.16 1.31
C ILE A 120 6.57 8.36 0.45
N THR A 121 7.04 7.24 -0.09
CA THR A 121 6.19 6.25 -0.77
C THR A 121 5.98 5.06 0.15
N LEU A 122 4.72 4.71 0.39
CA LEU A 122 4.33 3.62 1.28
C LEU A 122 3.73 2.47 0.47
N LYS A 123 4.04 1.24 0.83
CA LYS A 123 3.23 0.09 0.44
C LYS A 123 1.83 0.23 1.01
N THR A 124 0.87 -0.16 0.20
CA THR A 124 -0.55 -0.24 0.58
C THR A 124 -1.02 -1.68 0.41
N ALA A 125 -2.02 -2.08 1.18
CA ALA A 125 -2.57 -3.43 1.11
C ALA A 125 -4.08 -3.41 1.37
N PRO A 126 -4.83 -4.39 0.81
CA PRO A 126 -6.24 -4.58 1.15
C PRO A 126 -6.44 -4.65 2.66
N THR A 127 -7.59 -4.17 3.16
CA THR A 127 -7.95 -4.13 4.60
C THR A 127 -7.10 -3.18 5.46
N VAL A 128 -6.18 -2.42 4.85
CA VAL A 128 -5.47 -1.32 5.52
C VAL A 128 -5.95 0.01 4.96
N PHE A 129 -6.25 0.94 5.87
CA PHE A 129 -6.72 2.28 5.54
C PHE A 129 -5.71 3.00 4.64
N ILE A 130 -6.21 3.63 3.58
CA ILE A 130 -5.43 4.47 2.68
C ILE A 130 -5.39 5.88 3.27
N PRO A 131 -4.19 6.42 3.58
CA PRO A 131 -4.06 7.79 4.08
C PRO A 131 -4.71 8.81 3.15
N ARG A 132 -5.30 9.86 3.73
CA ARG A 132 -6.05 10.88 2.97
C ARG A 132 -5.25 12.19 2.88
N PRO A 133 -5.46 13.01 1.85
CA PRO A 133 -4.78 14.30 1.71
C PRO A 133 -4.90 15.21 2.95
N GLU A 134 -6.05 15.21 3.61
CA GLU A 134 -6.28 15.97 4.84
C GLU A 134 -5.35 15.51 5.99
N THR A 135 -4.97 14.23 6.00
CA THR A 135 -3.98 13.70 6.95
C THR A 135 -2.58 14.25 6.66
N GLU A 136 -2.23 14.54 5.41
CA GLU A 136 -0.96 15.20 5.09
C GLU A 136 -0.90 16.63 5.64
N GLU A 137 -1.98 17.38 5.54
CA GLU A 137 -2.07 18.73 6.12
C GLU A 137 -1.87 18.70 7.63
N PHE A 138 -2.54 17.76 8.31
CA PHE A 138 -2.35 17.55 9.75
C PHE A 138 -0.89 17.23 10.09
N VAL A 139 -0.28 16.25 9.40
CA VAL A 139 1.12 15.87 9.65
C VAL A 139 2.07 17.05 9.40
N ARG A 140 1.84 17.86 8.36
CA ARG A 140 2.66 19.04 8.07
C ARG A 140 2.64 20.05 9.23
N LEU A 141 1.46 20.34 9.78
CA LEU A 141 1.31 21.23 10.93
C LEU A 141 2.03 20.68 12.17
N VAL A 142 1.96 19.37 12.40
CA VAL A 142 2.67 18.72 13.51
C VAL A 142 4.18 18.83 13.30
N ILE A 143 4.70 18.55 12.09
CA ILE A 143 6.12 18.71 11.78
C ILE A 143 6.59 20.13 12.10
N ASP A 144 5.85 21.16 11.66
CA ASP A 144 6.20 22.56 11.87
C ASP A 144 6.36 22.93 13.35
N ASN A 145 5.50 22.40 14.22
CA ASN A 145 5.55 22.65 15.66
C ASN A 145 6.77 22.02 16.36
N TYR A 146 7.31 20.93 15.80
CA TYR A 146 8.39 20.16 16.43
C TYR A 146 9.76 20.31 15.74
N LYS A 147 9.87 21.13 14.68
CA LYS A 147 11.12 21.41 13.94
C LYS A 147 12.31 21.81 14.82
N ARG A 148 12.05 22.52 15.93
CA ARG A 148 13.08 23.07 16.83
C ARG A 148 13.24 22.30 18.14
N ALA A 149 12.49 21.22 18.33
CA ALA A 149 12.65 20.37 19.51
C ALA A 149 14.00 19.63 19.44
N GLU A 150 14.65 19.43 20.58
CA GLU A 150 15.91 18.67 20.65
C GLU A 150 15.69 17.17 20.50
N HIS A 151 14.62 16.64 21.10
CA HIS A 151 14.21 15.24 21.06
C HIS A 151 12.69 15.14 21.18
N VAL A 152 12.06 14.19 20.50
CA VAL A 152 10.60 13.98 20.57
C VAL A 152 10.28 12.49 20.61
N ASN A 153 9.69 12.04 21.71
CA ASN A 153 9.07 10.73 21.83
C ASN A 153 7.60 10.83 21.45
N MET A 154 7.25 10.28 20.30
CA MET A 154 5.90 10.31 19.74
C MET A 154 5.19 8.98 19.93
N LEU A 155 3.88 9.03 20.20
CA LEU A 155 2.97 7.90 20.10
C LEU A 155 1.93 8.15 18.99
N GLU A 156 1.74 7.17 18.12
CA GLU A 156 0.61 7.11 17.19
C GLU A 156 -0.36 6.00 17.59
N VAL A 157 -1.65 6.33 17.68
CA VAL A 157 -2.72 5.35 17.94
C VAL A 157 -3.51 5.11 16.66
N GLY A 158 -3.63 3.83 16.26
CA GLY A 158 -4.29 3.42 15.02
C GLY A 158 -3.44 3.74 13.78
N CYS A 159 -2.18 3.29 13.76
CA CYS A 159 -1.23 3.76 12.75
C CYS A 159 -1.49 3.28 11.32
N GLY A 160 -2.35 2.28 11.11
CA GLY A 160 -2.62 1.76 9.77
C GLY A 160 -1.34 1.33 9.05
N SER A 161 -1.04 1.94 7.90
CA SER A 161 0.19 1.71 7.11
C SER A 161 1.46 2.37 7.68
N GLY A 162 1.35 3.09 8.80
CA GLY A 162 2.42 3.87 9.44
C GLY A 162 2.60 5.27 8.85
N ALA A 163 1.64 5.76 8.06
CA ALA A 163 1.83 6.96 7.25
C ALA A 163 2.25 8.21 8.04
N MET A 164 1.59 8.49 9.17
CA MET A 164 1.91 9.67 9.97
C MET A 164 3.25 9.51 10.70
N SER A 165 3.45 8.41 11.44
CA SER A 165 4.73 8.14 12.12
C SER A 165 5.92 8.14 11.17
N LEU A 166 5.83 7.44 10.04
CA LEU A 166 6.95 7.33 9.11
C LEU A 166 7.25 8.66 8.42
N SER A 167 6.25 9.49 8.16
CA SER A 167 6.46 10.86 7.66
C SER A 167 7.13 11.76 8.69
N MET A 168 6.69 11.69 9.95
CA MET A 168 7.32 12.41 11.06
C MET A 168 8.79 12.01 11.22
N LEU A 169 9.08 10.70 11.18
CA LEU A 169 10.44 10.18 11.25
C LEU A 169 11.29 10.61 10.05
N HIS A 170 10.72 10.59 8.84
CA HIS A 170 11.43 11.01 7.63
C HIS A 170 11.82 12.50 7.69
N ALA A 171 10.88 13.35 8.09
CA ALA A 171 11.08 14.80 8.13
C ALA A 171 11.96 15.26 9.30
N LEU A 172 11.89 14.58 10.46
CA LEU A 172 12.52 15.01 11.70
C LEU A 172 13.42 13.89 12.26
N PRO A 173 14.76 14.00 12.13
CA PRO A 173 15.72 13.01 12.63
C PRO A 173 15.66 12.78 14.14
N GLN A 174 15.23 13.80 14.91
CA GLN A 174 15.12 13.77 16.36
C GLN A 174 13.87 13.09 16.90
N VAL A 175 12.92 12.70 16.03
CA VAL A 175 11.71 11.99 16.44
C VAL A 175 12.02 10.50 16.59
N GLN A 176 11.51 9.92 17.68
CA GLN A 176 11.30 8.48 17.83
C GLN A 176 9.79 8.23 17.92
N ALA A 177 9.29 7.22 17.22
CA ALA A 177 7.87 6.93 17.14
C ALA A 177 7.56 5.53 17.66
N THR A 178 6.65 5.46 18.61
CA THR A 178 5.92 4.23 18.96
C THR A 178 4.54 4.29 18.31
N ALA A 179 4.06 3.18 17.79
CA ALA A 179 2.76 3.07 17.17
C ALA A 179 1.96 1.89 17.75
N ILE A 180 0.65 2.04 17.82
CA ILE A 180 -0.29 1.00 18.23
C ILE A 180 -1.29 0.78 17.12
N GLU A 181 -1.54 -0.47 16.77
CA GLU A 181 -2.50 -0.83 15.74
C GLU A 181 -3.20 -2.13 16.09
N ARG A 182 -4.53 -2.17 15.95
CA ARG A 182 -5.33 -3.36 16.25
C ARG A 182 -5.17 -4.43 15.17
N SER A 183 -5.14 -4.03 13.90
CA SER A 183 -5.08 -4.96 12.78
C SER A 183 -3.68 -5.55 12.64
N LYS A 184 -3.56 -6.88 12.74
CA LYS A 184 -2.29 -7.59 12.51
C LYS A 184 -1.70 -7.32 11.13
N ALA A 185 -2.57 -7.22 10.12
CA ALA A 185 -2.17 -6.91 8.75
C ALA A 185 -1.59 -5.50 8.65
N ALA A 186 -2.25 -4.51 9.27
CA ALA A 186 -1.77 -3.13 9.30
C ALA A 186 -0.48 -2.99 10.11
N THR A 187 -0.37 -3.64 11.29
CA THR A 187 0.88 -3.69 12.07
C THR A 187 2.05 -4.23 11.24
N ALA A 188 1.83 -5.33 10.50
CA ALA A 188 2.87 -5.91 9.63
C ALA A 188 3.24 -4.97 8.48
N LEU A 189 2.26 -4.33 7.85
CA LEU A 189 2.48 -3.38 6.77
C LEU A 189 3.24 -2.13 7.23
N ALA A 190 2.88 -1.56 8.38
CA ALA A 190 3.60 -0.42 8.96
C ALA A 190 5.08 -0.76 9.23
N TRP A 191 5.34 -1.96 9.76
CA TRP A 191 6.70 -2.43 9.98
C TRP A 191 7.47 -2.67 8.68
N GLU A 192 6.81 -3.20 7.65
CA GLU A 192 7.40 -3.37 6.32
C GLU A 192 7.77 -2.01 5.70
N ASN A 193 6.86 -1.03 5.74
CA ASN A 193 7.11 0.33 5.28
C ASN A 193 8.28 0.98 6.03
N ALA A 194 8.36 0.81 7.35
CA ALA A 194 9.47 1.31 8.14
C ALA A 194 10.82 0.75 7.66
N LYS A 195 10.88 -0.54 7.32
CA LYS A 195 12.08 -1.19 6.79
C LYS A 195 12.43 -0.71 5.39
N LEU A 196 11.43 -0.60 4.50
CA LEU A 196 11.63 -0.13 3.13
C LEU A 196 12.18 1.30 3.09
N LEU A 197 11.75 2.15 4.02
CA LEU A 197 12.22 3.53 4.15
C LEU A 197 13.51 3.68 4.98
N GLY A 198 14.03 2.60 5.58
CA GLY A 198 15.23 2.65 6.44
C GLY A 198 15.00 3.35 7.79
N LEU A 199 13.75 3.41 8.26
CA LEU A 199 13.33 4.13 9.48
C LEU A 199 13.10 3.20 10.68
N GLN A 200 13.28 1.89 10.51
CA GLN A 200 12.97 0.86 11.51
C GLN A 200 13.74 0.99 12.83
N GLN A 201 14.85 1.74 12.86
CA GLN A 201 15.63 1.96 14.09
C GLN A 201 14.99 2.99 15.02
N ARG A 202 14.08 3.83 14.51
CA ARG A 202 13.36 4.87 15.27
C ARG A 202 11.85 4.63 15.31
N PHE A 203 11.41 3.47 14.85
CA PHE A 203 10.00 3.09 14.78
C PHE A 203 9.76 1.79 15.54
N GLU A 204 8.82 1.81 16.46
CA GLU A 204 8.33 0.63 17.17
C GLU A 204 6.81 0.52 16.92
N VAL A 205 6.29 -0.65 16.58
CA VAL A 205 4.85 -0.84 16.37
C VAL A 205 4.34 -2.06 17.14
N HIS A 206 3.23 -1.88 17.85
CA HIS A 206 2.60 -2.92 18.66
C HIS A 206 1.23 -3.28 18.08
N ASN A 207 1.00 -4.59 17.92
CA ASN A 207 -0.34 -5.08 17.62
C ASN A 207 -1.18 -5.12 18.90
N HIS A 208 -2.05 -4.13 19.11
CA HIS A 208 -2.82 -4.01 20.34
C HIS A 208 -4.18 -3.32 20.12
N THR A 209 -5.19 -3.74 20.87
CA THR A 209 -6.53 -3.13 20.86
C THR A 209 -6.72 -2.30 22.11
N MET A 210 -7.20 -1.06 21.97
CA MET A 210 -7.59 -0.27 23.12
C MET A 210 -8.98 -0.71 23.60
N GLU A 211 -9.02 -1.44 24.69
CA GLU A 211 -10.25 -1.75 25.44
C GLU A 211 -10.24 -0.98 26.77
N THR A 212 -11.39 -0.84 27.42
CA THR A 212 -11.60 0.02 28.60
C THR A 212 -10.57 -0.22 29.71
N ASP A 213 -10.16 -1.48 29.92
CA ASP A 213 -9.19 -1.87 30.95
C ASP A 213 -7.79 -2.22 30.39
N LYS A 214 -7.60 -2.10 29.06
CA LYS A 214 -6.36 -2.48 28.35
C LYS A 214 -6.07 -1.49 27.23
N TYR A 215 -6.02 -0.21 27.55
CA TYR A 215 -5.82 0.86 26.57
C TYR A 215 -4.41 0.93 25.98
N MET A 216 -3.42 0.24 26.57
CA MET A 216 -2.00 0.31 26.18
C MET A 216 -1.30 -1.04 26.42
N PRO A 217 -0.36 -1.48 25.55
CA PRO A 217 0.55 -2.57 25.86
C PRO A 217 1.31 -2.35 27.17
N GLU A 218 1.47 -3.42 27.96
CA GLU A 218 2.15 -3.36 29.27
C GLU A 218 3.57 -2.79 29.18
N SER A 219 4.29 -3.10 28.11
CA SER A 219 5.65 -2.57 27.85
C SER A 219 5.72 -1.06 27.68
N LEU A 220 4.58 -0.38 27.51
CA LEU A 220 4.49 1.06 27.31
C LEU A 220 3.90 1.80 28.52
N HIS A 221 3.48 1.10 29.59
CA HIS A 221 2.79 1.74 30.74
C HIS A 221 3.62 2.83 31.44
N ASP A 222 4.94 2.63 31.54
CA ASP A 222 5.84 3.61 32.17
C ASP A 222 6.44 4.61 31.18
N LYS A 223 6.15 4.48 29.87
CA LYS A 223 6.65 5.43 28.88
C LYS A 223 5.92 6.77 28.99
N ARG A 224 6.62 7.83 28.59
CA ARG A 224 6.07 9.19 28.45
C ARG A 224 6.31 9.65 27.02
N TYR A 225 5.34 10.41 26.51
CA TYR A 225 5.35 10.89 25.14
C TYR A 225 5.18 12.40 25.13
N ASP A 226 6.00 13.06 24.32
CA ASP A 226 5.97 14.51 24.09
C ASP A 226 4.86 14.89 23.09
N LEU A 227 4.41 13.91 22.31
CA LEU A 227 3.39 14.03 21.28
C LEU A 227 2.58 12.74 21.20
N ILE A 228 1.26 12.86 21.20
CA ILE A 228 0.34 11.77 20.89
C ILE A 228 -0.54 12.20 19.72
N ILE A 229 -0.55 11.41 18.65
CA ILE A 229 -1.41 11.65 17.49
C ILE A 229 -2.26 10.43 17.16
N SER A 230 -3.37 10.64 16.47
CA SER A 230 -4.23 9.57 16.01
C SER A 230 -5.11 10.07 14.87
N ASN A 231 -5.43 9.17 13.93
CA ASN A 231 -6.50 9.34 12.95
C ASN A 231 -7.48 8.17 13.11
N PRO A 232 -8.27 8.15 14.20
CA PRO A 232 -9.12 7.00 14.52
C PRO A 232 -10.32 6.94 13.56
N PRO A 233 -11.01 5.79 13.45
CA PRO A 233 -12.27 5.73 12.71
C PRO A 233 -13.31 6.64 13.38
N TYR A 234 -13.80 7.64 12.65
CA TYR A 234 -14.75 8.65 13.16
C TYR A 234 -16.10 8.65 12.44
N VAL A 235 -16.27 7.85 11.38
CA VAL A 235 -17.54 7.74 10.65
C VAL A 235 -18.56 6.99 11.48
N LYS A 236 -19.78 7.51 11.58
CA LYS A 236 -20.85 6.85 12.33
C LYS A 236 -21.36 5.63 11.58
N THR A 237 -21.76 4.58 12.29
CA THR A 237 -22.16 3.30 11.69
C THR A 237 -23.33 3.43 10.71
N ASP A 238 -24.27 4.34 10.96
CA ASP A 238 -25.42 4.62 10.09
C ASP A 238 -25.04 5.36 8.79
N GLU A 239 -23.88 6.02 8.77
CA GLU A 239 -23.34 6.72 7.61
C GLU A 239 -22.59 5.80 6.63
N PHE A 240 -22.25 4.56 7.03
CA PHE A 240 -21.47 3.62 6.21
C PHE A 240 -22.13 3.30 4.87
N GLN A 241 -23.47 3.32 4.81
CA GLN A 241 -24.23 3.06 3.59
C GLN A 241 -24.06 4.15 2.52
N TYR A 242 -23.62 5.35 2.91
CA TYR A 242 -23.41 6.48 2.02
C TYR A 242 -21.95 6.64 1.59
N LEU A 243 -21.04 5.82 2.14
CA LEU A 243 -19.63 5.86 1.76
C LEU A 243 -19.42 5.27 0.37
N HIS A 244 -18.43 5.81 -0.32
CA HIS A 244 -17.91 5.19 -1.53
C HIS A 244 -17.45 3.75 -1.21
N PRO A 245 -17.71 2.76 -2.08
CA PRO A 245 -17.26 1.38 -1.90
C PRO A 245 -15.77 1.25 -1.56
N GLU A 246 -14.94 2.16 -2.10
CA GLU A 246 -13.50 2.22 -1.88
C GLU A 246 -13.08 2.64 -0.46
N VAL A 247 -14.00 3.14 0.37
CA VAL A 247 -13.72 3.71 1.69
C VAL A 247 -13.96 2.69 2.80
N VAL A 248 -14.75 1.65 2.54
CA VAL A 248 -15.09 0.64 3.55
C VAL A 248 -13.91 -0.33 3.69
N VAL A 249 -13.33 -0.39 4.89
CA VAL A 249 -12.15 -1.21 5.24
C VAL A 249 -12.51 -2.27 6.28
#